data_AF-A0A6M2D182-F1
#
_entry.id   AF-A0A6M2D182-F1
#
_cell.length_a   1.000
_cell.length_b   1.000
_cell.length_c   1.000
_cell.angle_alpha   90.00
_cell.angle_beta   90.00
_cell.angle_gamma   90.00
#
_symmetry.space_group_name_H-M   'P 1'
#
loop_
_entity.id
_entity.type
_entity.pdbx_description
1 polymer ?
#
loop_
_entity_poly.entity_id
_entity_poly.type
_entity_poly.pdbx_seq_one_letter_code
_entity_poly.pdbx_strand_id
1 'polypeptide(L)'
;MKPSYACVHCGETQQQLYKSYGPDLLKLSRCSHCNRIADEYIEMEFSIVLIDAVLQKLEAYRHIIFNVGMGRPWKIALLFLLGEALEHWMSRQQTHKAGYDLEWHFYIICLFLVASNAVFIAAVILLTRISARCLCDWTLLARAVILGSYGKLLALPANLWGCDRFQSQLFLATFFLFSQVQACRAITGMGRLQTAAIVFASYSLQQSFGIWMSPFL
;
A
#
# COMPACT_ATOMS: atom_id res chain seq x y z
N MET A 1 -24.47 6.86 10.14
CA MET A 1 -24.33 5.66 9.28
C MET A 1 -23.64 4.59 10.12
N LYS A 2 -24.17 3.37 10.20
CA LYS A 2 -23.46 2.27 10.87
C LYS A 2 -22.16 2.00 10.09
N PRO A 3 -21.00 1.80 10.73
CA PRO A 3 -19.81 1.35 10.02
C PRO A 3 -20.12 0.01 9.35
N SER A 4 -19.91 -0.06 8.04
CA SER A 4 -20.09 -1.26 7.25
C SER A 4 -18.77 -2.01 7.26
N TYR A 5 -18.68 -3.07 8.06
CA TYR A 5 -17.49 -3.91 8.13
C TYR A 5 -17.45 -4.88 6.94
N ALA A 6 -16.31 -5.52 6.71
CA ALA A 6 -16.17 -6.53 5.66
C ALA A 6 -15.57 -7.83 6.22
N CYS A 7 -16.02 -8.98 5.72
CA CYS A 7 -15.39 -10.25 6.04
C CYS A 7 -13.98 -10.33 5.41
N VAL A 8 -12.96 -10.67 6.19
CA VAL A 8 -11.58 -10.75 5.71
C VAL A 8 -11.36 -11.84 4.65
N HIS A 9 -12.18 -12.91 4.67
CA HIS A 9 -12.04 -14.02 3.72
C HIS A 9 -12.79 -13.82 2.40
N CYS A 10 -14.07 -13.43 2.44
CA CYS A 10 -14.89 -13.29 1.23
C CYS A 10 -15.13 -11.84 0.78
N GLY A 11 -14.86 -10.84 1.63
CA GLY A 11 -15.13 -9.43 1.35
C GLY A 11 -16.59 -9.02 1.52
N GLU A 12 -17.47 -9.94 1.92
CA GLU A 12 -18.90 -9.66 2.08
C GLU A 12 -19.15 -8.69 3.24
N THR A 13 -20.10 -7.77 3.05
CA THR A 13 -20.42 -6.75 4.06
C THR A 13 -21.01 -7.39 5.32
N GLN A 14 -20.49 -7.00 6.49
CA GLN A 14 -20.93 -7.48 7.80
C GLN A 14 -21.46 -6.33 8.65
N GLN A 15 -22.58 -6.56 9.33
CA GLN A 15 -23.17 -5.57 10.25
C GLN A 15 -22.42 -5.47 11.58
N GLN A 16 -21.77 -6.57 12.00
CA GLN A 16 -21.08 -6.68 13.27
C GLN A 16 -19.98 -7.73 13.15
N LEU A 17 -18.77 -7.43 13.65
CA LEU A 17 -17.63 -8.35 13.66
C LEU A 17 -17.48 -9.14 14.96
N TYR A 18 -18.00 -8.59 16.07
CA TYR A 18 -17.96 -9.25 17.37
C TYR A 18 -19.11 -8.78 18.26
N LYS A 19 -19.47 -9.60 19.25
CA LYS A 19 -20.38 -9.28 20.35
C LYS A 19 -19.60 -9.25 21.64
N SER A 20 -19.67 -8.15 22.38
CA SER A 20 -19.14 -8.06 23.74
C SER A 20 -20.22 -8.49 24.73
N TYR A 21 -19.88 -9.42 25.61
CA TYR A 21 -20.72 -9.95 26.69
C TYR A 21 -20.22 -9.47 28.08
N GLY A 22 -19.46 -8.37 28.11
CA GLY A 22 -18.79 -7.85 29.30
C GLY A 22 -17.43 -7.25 28.95
N PRO A 23 -16.67 -6.75 29.96
CA PRO A 23 -15.35 -6.16 29.74
C PRO A 23 -14.34 -7.14 29.14
N ASP A 24 -14.41 -8.42 29.53
CA ASP A 24 -13.38 -9.41 29.17
C ASP A 24 -13.86 -10.49 28.19
N LEU A 25 -15.15 -10.53 27.86
CA LEU A 25 -15.72 -11.56 26.99
C LEU A 25 -16.14 -10.97 25.65
N LEU A 26 -15.25 -11.11 24.67
CA LEU A 26 -15.52 -10.81 23.28
C LEU A 26 -15.78 -12.12 22.52
N LYS A 27 -16.86 -12.14 21.72
CA LYS A 27 -17.21 -13.28 20.88
C LYS A 27 -17.27 -12.85 19.43
N LEU A 28 -16.36 -13.37 18.61
CA LEU A 28 -16.32 -13.09 17.18
C LEU A 28 -17.59 -13.57 16.46
N SER A 29 -18.05 -12.78 15.50
CA SER A 29 -19.18 -13.11 14.65
C SER A 29 -18.74 -13.98 13.46
N ARG A 30 -19.68 -14.77 12.95
CA ARG A 30 -19.48 -15.52 11.71
C ARG A 30 -20.06 -14.74 10.55
N CYS A 31 -19.38 -14.80 9.41
CA CYS A 31 -19.84 -14.21 8.17
C CYS A 31 -21.12 -14.90 7.69
N SER A 32 -22.13 -14.12 7.32
CA SER A 32 -23.40 -14.63 6.77
C SER A 32 -23.26 -15.41 5.47
N HIS A 33 -22.22 -15.14 4.69
CA HIS A 33 -22.01 -15.76 3.37
C HIS A 33 -21.09 -16.97 3.42
N CYS A 34 -19.87 -16.83 3.97
CA CYS A 34 -18.89 -17.93 3.98
C CYS A 34 -18.89 -18.78 5.26
N ASN A 35 -19.67 -18.39 6.28
CA ASN A 35 -19.80 -19.07 7.58
C ASN A 35 -18.49 -19.25 8.40
N ARG A 36 -17.39 -18.63 7.95
CA ARG A 36 -16.14 -18.50 8.70
C ARG A 36 -16.24 -17.34 9.70
N ILE A 37 -15.29 -17.27 10.63
CA ILE A 37 -15.14 -16.08 11.48
C ILE A 37 -14.96 -14.86 10.57
N ALA A 38 -15.72 -13.79 10.82
CA ALA A 38 -15.76 -12.65 9.92
C ALA A 38 -14.42 -11.90 9.87
N ASP A 39 -13.79 -11.75 11.02
CA ASP A 39 -12.47 -11.14 11.18
C ASP A 39 -11.81 -11.67 12.46
N GLU A 40 -10.82 -12.55 12.30
CA GLU A 40 -10.04 -13.13 13.41
C GLU A 40 -8.97 -12.16 13.95
N TYR A 41 -8.58 -11.16 13.17
CA TYR A 41 -7.49 -10.25 13.54
C TYR A 41 -7.87 -9.26 14.65
N ILE A 42 -9.15 -9.16 15.01
CA ILE A 42 -9.62 -8.28 16.10
C ILE A 42 -9.04 -8.69 17.45
N GLU A 43 -8.82 -9.99 17.66
CA GLU A 43 -8.21 -10.53 18.88
C GLU A 43 -6.68 -10.54 18.81
N MET A 44 -6.11 -10.18 17.66
CA MET A 44 -4.68 -10.30 17.38
C MET A 44 -3.96 -8.97 17.57
N GLU A 45 -2.72 -9.06 18.02
CA GLU A 45 -1.82 -7.90 18.08
C GLU A 45 -1.50 -7.38 16.68
N PHE A 46 -1.36 -6.06 16.55
CA PHE A 46 -1.10 -5.40 15.28
C PHE A 46 0.19 -5.89 14.59
N SER A 47 1.20 -6.33 15.36
CA SER A 47 2.43 -6.91 14.82
C SER A 47 2.19 -8.16 13.96
N ILE A 48 1.23 -9.01 14.35
CA ILE A 48 0.88 -10.22 13.61
C ILE A 48 0.18 -9.85 12.30
N VAL A 49 -0.72 -8.86 12.35
CA VAL A 49 -1.38 -8.30 11.15
C VAL A 49 -0.35 -7.77 10.16
N LEU A 50 0.69 -7.07 10.65
CA LEU A 50 1.77 -6.57 9.81
C LEU A 50 2.58 -7.68 9.14
N ILE A 51 2.92 -8.75 9.88
CA ILE A 51 3.62 -9.91 9.32
C ILE A 51 2.78 -10.52 8.20
N ASP A 52 1.48 -10.73 8.44
CA ASP A 52 0.59 -11.30 7.44
C ASP A 52 0.41 -10.38 6.21
N ALA A 53 0.42 -9.06 6.40
CA ALA A 53 0.43 -8.11 5.29
C ALA A 53 1.72 -8.23 4.46
N VAL A 54 2.89 -8.34 5.12
CA VAL A 54 4.19 -8.56 4.46
C VAL A 54 4.22 -9.90 3.70
N LEU A 55 3.59 -10.94 4.26
CA LEU A 55 3.39 -12.25 3.62
C LEU A 55 2.35 -12.22 2.49
N GLN A 56 1.82 -11.04 2.14
CA GLN A 56 0.87 -10.85 1.05
C GLN A 56 -0.47 -11.57 1.26
N LYS A 57 -0.87 -11.80 2.52
CA LYS A 57 -2.19 -12.36 2.85
C LYS A 57 -3.29 -11.34 2.65
N LEU A 58 -4.28 -11.68 1.82
CA LEU A 58 -5.38 -10.78 1.44
C LEU A 58 -6.24 -10.38 2.64
N GLU A 59 -6.35 -11.27 3.62
CA GLU A 59 -7.15 -11.11 4.83
C GLU A 59 -6.63 -9.94 5.68
N ALA A 60 -5.30 -9.81 5.84
CA ALA A 60 -4.67 -8.72 6.57
C ALA A 60 -4.93 -7.35 5.91
N TYR A 61 -4.85 -7.27 4.57
CA TYR A 61 -5.20 -6.03 3.86
C TYR A 61 -6.65 -5.63 4.11
N ARG A 62 -7.59 -6.59 4.04
CA ARG A 62 -9.02 -6.31 4.28
C ARG A 62 -9.29 -5.85 5.70
N HIS A 63 -8.65 -6.48 6.69
CA HIS A 63 -8.73 -6.07 8.08
C HIS A 63 -8.28 -4.61 8.26
N ILE A 64 -7.09 -4.25 7.76
CA ILE A 64 -6.54 -2.89 7.87
C ILE A 64 -7.42 -1.85 7.16
N ILE A 65 -7.88 -2.17 5.94
CA ILE A 65 -8.61 -1.22 5.09
C ILE A 65 -10.06 -1.02 5.57
N PHE A 66 -10.79 -2.09 5.85
CA PHE A 66 -12.24 -2.05 6.09
C PHE A 66 -12.63 -2.07 7.56
N ASN A 67 -11.89 -2.78 8.42
CA ASN A 67 -12.36 -3.09 9.77
C ASN A 67 -11.67 -2.23 10.84
N VAL A 68 -10.37 -1.98 10.69
CA VAL A 68 -9.63 -1.01 11.53
C VAL A 68 -9.73 0.39 10.93
N GLY A 69 -9.58 0.47 9.61
CA GLY A 69 -9.48 1.72 8.87
C GLY A 69 -8.15 2.44 9.09
N MET A 70 -7.82 3.35 8.18
CA MET A 70 -6.66 4.24 8.32
C MET A 70 -7.13 5.60 8.77
N GLY A 71 -7.00 5.91 10.06
CA GLY A 71 -7.47 7.19 10.62
C GLY A 71 -6.81 8.41 9.99
N ARG A 72 -5.51 8.34 9.64
CA ARG A 72 -4.75 9.44 9.02
C ARG A 72 -3.85 8.91 7.89
N PRO A 73 -4.40 8.56 6.71
CA PRO A 73 -3.64 7.93 5.63
C PRO A 73 -2.54 8.84 5.07
N TRP A 74 -2.72 10.16 5.16
CA TRP A 74 -1.69 11.13 4.75
C TRP A 74 -0.41 11.03 5.58
N LYS A 75 -0.47 10.62 6.85
CA LYS A 75 0.73 10.41 7.68
C LYS A 75 1.53 9.22 7.21
N ILE A 76 0.84 8.14 6.83
CA ILE A 76 1.46 6.94 6.27
C ILE A 76 2.04 7.26 4.89
N ALA A 77 1.31 7.99 4.05
CA ALA A 77 1.82 8.47 2.77
C ALA A 77 3.06 9.35 2.93
N LEU A 78 3.06 10.27 3.90
CA LEU A 78 4.22 11.10 4.23
C LEU A 78 5.41 10.25 4.70
N LEU A 79 5.19 9.24 5.53
CA LEU A 79 6.23 8.32 5.98
C LEU A 79 6.88 7.59 4.79
N PHE A 80 6.08 7.06 3.87
CA PHE A 80 6.59 6.37 2.68
C PHE A 80 7.30 7.32 1.72
N LEU A 81 6.75 8.52 1.51
CA LEU A 81 7.37 9.57 0.71
C LEU A 81 8.76 9.95 1.25
N LEU A 82 8.85 10.21 2.56
CA LEU A 82 10.12 10.56 3.19
C LEU A 82 11.10 9.40 3.16
N GLY A 83 10.64 8.16 3.33
CA GLY A 83 11.50 6.98 3.23
C GLY A 83 12.10 6.81 1.82
N GLU A 84 11.31 6.99 0.76
CA GLU A 84 11.83 7.01 -0.62
C GLU A 84 12.81 8.16 -0.85
N ALA A 85 12.47 9.37 -0.40
CA ALA A 85 13.33 10.54 -0.55
C ALA A 85 14.67 10.37 0.18
N LEU A 86 14.65 9.80 1.38
CA LEU A 86 15.85 9.49 2.15
C LEU A 86 16.72 8.43 1.48
N GLU A 87 16.12 7.41 0.89
CA GLU A 87 16.86 6.40 0.13
C GLU A 87 17.62 7.02 -1.05
N HIS A 88 16.95 7.89 -1.83
CA HIS A 88 17.57 8.61 -2.94
C HIS A 88 18.68 9.55 -2.47
N TRP A 89 18.45 10.26 -1.35
CA TRP A 89 19.42 11.15 -0.75
C TRP A 89 20.67 10.40 -0.25
N MET A 90 20.50 9.29 0.47
CA MET A 90 21.61 8.46 0.95
C MET A 90 22.43 7.89 -0.20
N SER A 91 21.78 7.44 -1.27
CA SER A 91 22.45 6.93 -2.47
C SER A 91 23.35 7.99 -3.14
N ARG A 92 22.91 9.25 -3.13
CA ARG A 92 23.65 10.39 -3.73
C ARG A 92 24.73 10.96 -2.81
N GLN A 93 24.55 10.86 -1.50
CA GLN A 93 25.58 11.27 -0.53
C GLN A 93 26.86 10.42 -0.64
N GLN A 94 26.75 9.16 -1.10
CA GLN A 94 27.91 8.31 -1.34
C GLN A 94 28.81 8.83 -2.48
N THR A 95 28.28 9.63 -3.41
CA THR A 95 29.01 10.11 -4.59
C THR A 95 29.48 11.57 -4.49
N HIS A 96 28.83 12.42 -3.69
CA HIS A 96 29.14 13.85 -3.57
C HIS A 96 29.41 14.30 -2.13
N LYS A 97 30.35 15.23 -1.94
CA LYS A 97 30.63 15.87 -0.63
C LYS A 97 29.44 16.76 -0.22
N ALA A 98 29.05 16.66 1.05
CA ALA A 98 27.91 17.39 1.60
C ALA A 98 28.10 18.92 1.51
N GLY A 99 27.14 19.60 0.89
CA GLY A 99 27.05 21.05 0.75
C GLY A 99 25.59 21.49 0.63
N TYR A 100 25.34 22.80 0.64
CA TYR A 100 23.98 23.39 0.58
C TYR A 100 23.15 22.92 -0.63
N ASP A 101 23.80 22.56 -1.74
CA ASP A 101 23.14 22.03 -2.94
C ASP A 101 22.41 20.70 -2.68
N LEU A 102 22.87 19.93 -1.68
CA LEU A 102 22.31 18.63 -1.33
C LEU A 102 20.93 18.75 -0.66
N GLU A 103 20.74 19.78 0.17
CA GLU A 103 19.46 20.03 0.86
C GLU A 103 18.38 20.49 -0.14
N TRP A 104 18.73 21.40 -1.06
CA TRP A 104 17.82 21.83 -2.14
C TRP A 104 17.40 20.66 -3.03
N HIS A 105 18.34 19.79 -3.39
CA HIS A 105 18.02 18.57 -4.15
C HIS A 105 17.05 17.64 -3.40
N PHE A 106 17.16 17.53 -2.07
CA PHE A 106 16.22 16.73 -1.29
C PHE A 106 14.77 17.22 -1.43
N TYR A 107 14.55 18.55 -1.38
CA TYR A 107 13.21 19.12 -1.56
C TYR A 107 12.67 18.90 -2.98
N ILE A 108 13.52 19.02 -3.99
CA ILE A 108 13.17 18.76 -5.39
C ILE A 108 12.79 17.28 -5.57
N ILE A 109 13.57 16.35 -5.02
CA ILE A 109 13.26 14.91 -5.01
C ILE A 109 11.89 14.65 -4.35
N CYS A 110 11.62 15.27 -3.20
CA CYS A 110 10.32 15.13 -2.54
C CYS A 110 9.17 15.58 -3.43
N LEU A 111 9.28 16.74 -4.08
CA LEU A 111 8.25 17.27 -4.99
C LEU A 111 7.98 16.29 -6.15
N PHE A 112 9.03 15.76 -6.77
CA PHE A 112 8.90 14.81 -7.86
C PHE A 112 8.33 13.46 -7.42
N LEU A 113 8.69 12.97 -6.23
CA LEU A 113 8.10 11.76 -5.66
C LEU A 113 6.61 11.94 -5.35
N VAL A 114 6.19 13.12 -4.88
CA VAL A 114 4.76 13.44 -4.72
C VAL A 114 4.03 13.36 -6.06
N ALA A 115 4.57 14.00 -7.11
CA ALA A 115 3.98 13.97 -8.44
C ALA A 115 3.92 12.54 -9.01
N SER A 116 5.00 11.78 -8.89
CA SER A 116 5.12 10.39 -9.35
C SER A 116 4.10 9.47 -8.67
N ASN A 117 3.98 9.54 -7.34
CA ASN A 117 3.00 8.76 -6.60
C ASN A 117 1.55 9.21 -6.90
N ALA A 118 1.32 10.50 -7.14
CA ALA A 118 0.01 11.00 -7.57
C ALA A 118 -0.39 10.45 -8.95
N VAL A 119 0.55 10.41 -9.91
CA VAL A 119 0.34 9.79 -11.23
C VAL A 119 -0.01 8.31 -11.08
N PHE A 120 0.71 7.57 -10.23
CA PHE A 120 0.42 6.16 -9.98
C PHE A 120 -0.98 5.93 -9.38
N ILE A 121 -1.34 6.67 -8.32
CA ILE A 121 -2.66 6.59 -7.69
C ILE A 121 -3.76 6.93 -8.69
N ALA A 122 -3.60 8.02 -9.45
CA ALA A 122 -4.56 8.45 -10.45
C ALA A 122 -4.72 7.41 -11.58
N ALA A 123 -3.63 6.82 -12.04
CA ALA A 123 -3.66 5.77 -13.07
C ALA A 123 -4.38 4.51 -12.58
N VAL A 124 -4.10 4.04 -11.37
CA VAL A 124 -4.78 2.88 -10.77
C VAL A 124 -6.29 3.15 -10.66
N ILE A 125 -6.67 4.32 -10.16
CA ILE A 125 -8.06 4.77 -10.06
C ILE A 125 -8.72 4.74 -11.45
N LEU A 126 -8.16 5.46 -12.42
CA LEU A 126 -8.73 5.59 -13.75
C LEU A 126 -8.89 4.22 -14.44
N LEU A 127 -7.82 3.43 -14.49
CA LEU A 127 -7.83 2.12 -15.14
C LEU A 127 -8.79 1.15 -14.44
N THR A 128 -8.86 1.17 -13.11
CA THR A 128 -9.80 0.33 -12.36
C THR A 128 -11.23 0.63 -12.74
N ARG A 129 -11.62 1.89 -12.96
CA ARG A 129 -13.00 2.18 -13.37
C ARG A 129 -13.30 1.97 -14.83
N ILE A 130 -12.31 2.10 -15.70
CA ILE A 130 -12.46 1.68 -17.09
C ILE A 130 -12.70 0.16 -17.15
N SER A 131 -11.88 -0.63 -16.44
CA SER A 131 -11.91 -2.09 -16.51
C SER A 131 -13.07 -2.72 -15.75
N ALA A 132 -13.36 -2.26 -14.53
CA ALA A 132 -14.31 -2.94 -13.65
C ALA A 132 -15.75 -2.47 -13.83
N ARG A 133 -16.00 -1.34 -14.54
CA ARG A 133 -17.28 -0.59 -14.53
C ARG A 133 -17.88 -0.42 -13.12
N CYS A 134 -17.03 -0.51 -12.10
CA CYS A 134 -17.43 -0.67 -10.71
C CYS A 134 -17.41 0.71 -10.04
N LEU A 135 -18.47 1.01 -9.30
CA LEU A 135 -18.60 2.23 -8.48
C LEU A 135 -17.82 2.11 -7.17
N CYS A 136 -16.60 1.58 -7.22
CA CYS A 136 -15.77 1.42 -6.03
C CYS A 136 -15.36 2.78 -5.47
N ASP A 137 -15.46 2.99 -4.16
CA ASP A 137 -15.07 4.24 -3.52
C ASP A 137 -13.60 4.57 -3.81
N TRP A 138 -13.39 5.67 -4.53
CA TRP A 138 -12.07 6.16 -4.92
C TRP A 138 -11.17 6.45 -3.73
N THR A 139 -11.75 6.90 -2.62
CA THR A 139 -11.00 7.24 -1.42
C THR A 139 -10.46 5.98 -0.75
N LEU A 140 -11.23 4.89 -0.80
CA LEU A 140 -10.81 3.60 -0.30
C LEU A 140 -9.72 2.98 -1.19
N LEU A 141 -9.86 3.10 -2.51
CA LEU A 141 -8.84 2.61 -3.45
C LEU A 141 -7.51 3.38 -3.27
N ALA A 142 -7.55 4.71 -3.15
CA ALA A 142 -6.37 5.51 -2.86
C ALA A 142 -5.71 5.09 -1.53
N ARG A 143 -6.53 4.83 -0.51
CA ARG A 143 -6.08 4.31 0.79
C ARG A 143 -5.36 2.97 0.66
N ALA A 144 -5.89 2.01 -0.10
CA ALA A 144 -5.19 0.75 -0.37
C ALA A 144 -3.86 0.94 -1.09
N VAL A 145 -3.82 1.81 -2.11
CA VAL A 145 -2.60 2.09 -2.86
C VAL A 145 -1.52 2.72 -1.97
N ILE A 146 -1.92 3.62 -1.06
CA ILE A 146 -1.02 4.16 -0.04
C ILE A 146 -0.52 3.03 0.85
N LEU A 147 -1.42 2.20 1.40
CA LEU A 147 -1.04 1.09 2.27
C LEU A 147 -0.05 0.15 1.58
N GLY A 148 -0.35 -0.33 0.37
CA GLY A 148 0.51 -1.26 -0.38
C GLY A 148 1.87 -0.68 -0.80
N SER A 149 2.12 0.62 -0.57
CA SER A 149 3.43 1.24 -0.78
C SER A 149 4.43 0.99 0.35
N TYR A 150 4.07 0.28 1.42
CA TYR A 150 4.98 0.00 2.55
C TYR A 150 6.29 -0.70 2.13
N GLY A 151 6.26 -1.49 1.04
CA GLY A 151 7.42 -2.22 0.53
C GLY A 151 8.58 -1.30 0.12
N LYS A 152 8.29 -0.04 -0.21
CA LYS A 152 9.32 0.93 -0.58
C LYS A 152 10.26 1.32 0.58
N LEU A 153 9.77 1.24 1.82
CA LEU A 153 10.63 1.47 3.00
C LEU A 153 11.74 0.43 3.15
N LEU A 154 11.57 -0.76 2.57
CA LEU A 154 12.59 -1.81 2.60
C LEU A 154 13.84 -1.46 1.77
N ALA A 155 13.78 -0.42 0.94
CA ALA A 155 14.94 0.10 0.23
C ALA A 155 15.96 0.77 1.17
N LEU A 156 15.51 1.36 2.28
CA LEU A 156 16.39 1.99 3.28
C LEU A 156 17.40 1.00 3.87
N PRO A 157 16.98 -0.13 4.49
CA PRO A 157 17.94 -1.12 4.99
C PRO A 157 18.72 -1.78 3.86
N ALA A 158 18.12 -2.03 2.69
CA ALA A 158 18.88 -2.60 1.56
C ALA A 158 20.08 -1.72 1.16
N ASN A 159 19.90 -0.40 1.16
CA ASN A 159 20.98 0.55 0.90
C ASN A 159 21.96 0.65 2.08
N LEU A 160 21.47 0.69 3.33
CA LEU A 160 22.29 0.78 4.53
C LEU A 160 23.25 -0.42 4.71
N TRP A 161 22.78 -1.63 4.40
CA TRP A 161 23.57 -2.85 4.48
C TRP A 161 24.42 -3.11 3.22
N GLY A 162 24.38 -2.22 2.23
CA GLY A 162 25.21 -2.33 1.02
C GLY A 162 24.91 -3.57 0.18
N CYS A 163 23.64 -4.01 0.13
CA CYS A 163 23.24 -5.15 -0.70
C CYS A 163 23.53 -4.87 -2.18
N ASP A 164 23.70 -5.94 -2.97
CA ASP A 164 23.87 -5.81 -4.42
C ASP A 164 22.73 -4.96 -5.03
N ARG A 165 23.11 -3.87 -5.69
CA ARG A 165 22.17 -2.83 -6.13
C ARG A 165 21.16 -3.37 -7.13
N PHE A 166 21.56 -4.29 -8.01
CA PHE A 166 20.69 -4.84 -9.03
C PHE A 166 19.69 -5.85 -8.44
N GLN A 167 20.18 -6.80 -7.65
CA GLN A 167 19.31 -7.83 -7.05
C GLN A 167 18.32 -7.24 -6.06
N SER A 168 18.76 -6.31 -5.22
CA SER A 168 17.88 -5.65 -4.23
C SER A 168 16.79 -4.82 -4.91
N GLN A 169 17.11 -4.03 -5.94
CA GLN A 169 16.12 -3.25 -6.68
C GLN A 169 15.08 -4.13 -7.38
N LEU A 170 15.50 -5.23 -8.01
CA LEU A 170 14.56 -6.16 -8.67
C LEU A 170 13.61 -6.82 -7.66
N PHE A 171 14.14 -7.28 -6.52
CA PHE A 171 13.34 -7.88 -5.46
C PHE A 171 12.33 -6.88 -4.89
N LEU A 172 12.77 -5.67 -4.57
CA LEU A 172 11.92 -4.61 -4.00
C LEU A 172 10.83 -4.16 -4.97
N ALA A 173 11.16 -4.00 -6.26
CA ALA A 173 10.17 -3.66 -7.28
C ALA A 173 9.12 -4.76 -7.44
N THR A 174 9.56 -6.02 -7.46
CA THR A 174 8.66 -7.19 -7.53
C THR A 174 7.74 -7.25 -6.31
N PHE A 175 8.30 -7.08 -5.12
CA PHE A 175 7.56 -7.07 -3.87
C PHE A 175 6.52 -5.94 -3.83
N PHE A 176 6.91 -4.72 -4.23
CA PHE A 176 6.01 -3.57 -4.34
C PHE A 176 4.86 -3.84 -5.31
N LEU A 177 5.13 -4.45 -6.47
CA LEU A 177 4.07 -4.78 -7.44
C LEU A 177 3.10 -5.81 -6.86
N PHE A 178 3.61 -6.85 -6.19
CA PHE A 178 2.75 -7.83 -5.51
C PHE A 178 1.90 -7.21 -4.41
N SER A 179 2.45 -6.33 -3.58
CA SER A 179 1.70 -5.65 -2.52
C SER A 179 0.60 -4.77 -3.10
N GLN A 180 0.87 -4.03 -4.17
CA GLN A 180 -0.15 -3.22 -4.83
C GLN A 180 -1.26 -4.06 -5.48
N VAL A 181 -0.91 -5.22 -6.06
CA VAL A 181 -1.92 -6.16 -6.56
C VAL A 181 -2.82 -6.68 -5.45
N GLN A 182 -2.26 -7.09 -4.31
CA GLN A 182 -3.08 -7.57 -3.19
C GLN A 182 -3.94 -6.46 -2.59
N ALA A 183 -3.37 -5.27 -2.38
CA ALA A 183 -4.09 -4.12 -1.83
C ALA A 183 -5.28 -3.72 -2.72
N CYS A 184 -5.10 -3.68 -4.05
CA CYS A 184 -6.18 -3.38 -4.98
C CYS A 184 -7.22 -4.51 -5.05
N ARG A 185 -6.79 -5.78 -5.00
CA ARG A 185 -7.71 -6.93 -4.97
C ARG A 185 -8.55 -7.00 -3.70
N ALA A 186 -7.99 -6.58 -2.57
CA ALA A 186 -8.68 -6.55 -1.28
C ALA A 186 -9.97 -5.73 -1.36
N ILE A 187 -9.93 -4.65 -2.14
CA ILE A 187 -11.05 -3.73 -2.35
C ILE A 187 -11.93 -4.13 -3.54
N THR A 188 -11.31 -4.34 -4.70
CA THR A 188 -12.04 -4.46 -5.97
C THR A 188 -12.70 -5.83 -6.16
N GLY A 189 -12.22 -6.86 -5.45
CA GLY A 189 -12.68 -8.24 -5.64
C GLY A 189 -12.31 -8.84 -6.99
N MET A 190 -11.54 -8.13 -7.81
CA MET A 190 -11.18 -8.54 -9.17
C MET A 190 -10.23 -9.76 -9.19
N GLY A 191 -10.22 -10.43 -10.34
CA GLY A 191 -9.29 -11.53 -10.61
C GLY A 191 -7.83 -11.07 -10.58
N ARG A 192 -6.92 -11.97 -10.17
CA ARG A 192 -5.49 -11.67 -9.99
C ARG A 192 -4.85 -11.06 -11.24
N LEU A 193 -5.10 -11.64 -12.41
CA LEU A 193 -4.50 -11.22 -13.67
C LEU A 193 -4.97 -9.83 -14.11
N GLN A 194 -6.26 -9.52 -13.91
CA GLN A 194 -6.82 -8.21 -14.27
C GLN A 194 -6.25 -7.11 -13.38
N THR A 195 -6.20 -7.32 -12.07
CA THR A 195 -5.60 -6.35 -11.15
C THR A 195 -4.10 -6.21 -11.39
N ALA A 196 -3.40 -7.31 -11.66
CA ALA A 196 -1.99 -7.27 -12.06
C ALA A 196 -1.80 -6.39 -13.30
N ALA A 197 -2.55 -6.62 -14.38
CA ALA A 197 -2.45 -5.80 -15.59
C ALA A 197 -2.65 -4.30 -15.32
N ILE A 198 -3.63 -3.93 -14.49
CA ILE A 198 -3.87 -2.53 -14.10
C ILE A 198 -2.69 -1.93 -13.34
N VAL A 199 -2.19 -2.66 -12.33
CA VAL A 199 -1.06 -2.21 -11.51
C VAL A 199 0.21 -2.09 -12.34
N PHE A 200 0.50 -3.08 -13.19
CA PHE A 200 1.64 -3.05 -14.10
C PHE A 200 1.55 -1.88 -15.09
N ALA A 201 0.39 -1.66 -15.71
CA ALA A 201 0.19 -0.53 -16.62
C ALA A 201 0.37 0.82 -15.90
N SER A 202 -0.17 0.94 -14.69
CA SER A 202 -0.02 2.14 -13.85
C SER A 202 1.43 2.38 -13.45
N TYR A 203 2.15 1.31 -13.13
CA TYR A 203 3.57 1.36 -12.78
C TYR A 203 4.43 1.78 -13.99
N SER A 204 4.16 1.23 -15.18
CA SER A 204 4.84 1.63 -16.41
C SER A 204 4.62 3.10 -16.76
N LEU A 205 3.42 3.64 -16.51
CA LEU A 205 3.14 5.07 -16.64
C LEU A 205 3.94 5.90 -15.63
N GLN A 206 4.00 5.45 -14.37
CA GLN A 206 4.81 6.10 -13.34
C GLN A 206 6.31 6.10 -13.70
N GLN A 207 6.84 4.99 -14.21
CA GLN A 207 8.24 4.89 -14.63
C GLN A 207 8.54 5.77 -15.85
N SER A 208 7.66 5.80 -16.84
CA SER A 208 7.79 6.70 -18.00
C SER A 208 7.83 8.17 -17.56
N PHE A 209 6.98 8.54 -16.59
CA PHE A 209 6.98 9.88 -16.00
C PHE A 209 8.30 10.16 -15.25
N GLY A 210 8.80 9.19 -14.48
CA GLY A 210 10.11 9.30 -13.81
C GLY A 210 11.27 9.50 -14.79
N ILE A 211 11.32 8.74 -15.88
CA ILE A 211 12.34 8.88 -16.93
C ILE A 211 12.26 10.25 -17.58
N TRP A 212 11.06 10.73 -17.89
CA TRP A 212 10.85 12.08 -18.45
C TRP A 212 11.34 13.18 -17.51
N MET A 213 11.23 12.99 -16.19
CA MET A 213 11.70 13.93 -15.19
C MET A 213 13.20 13.80 -14.86
N SER A 214 13.86 12.72 -15.26
CA SER A 214 15.29 12.50 -14.99
C SER A 214 16.24 13.63 -15.39
N PRO A 215 16.00 14.44 -16.44
CA PRO A 215 16.88 15.57 -16.77
C PRO A 215 16.80 16.73 -15.77
N PHE A 216 15.77 16.75 -14.92
CA PHE A 216 15.51 17.79 -13.93
C PHE A 216 15.92 17.38 -12.50
N LEU A 217 16.47 16.17 -12.32
CA LEU A 217 16.87 15.53 -11.06
C LEU A 217 18.38 15.29 -11.01
#